data_AF-A0A2S9FHK0-F1
#
_entry.id   AF-A0A2S9FHK0-F1
#
_cell.length_a   1.000
_cell.length_b   1.000
_cell.length_c   1.000
_cell.angle_alpha   90.00
_cell.angle_beta   90.00
_cell.angle_gamma   90.00
#
_symmetry.space_group_name_H-M   'P 1'
#
loop_
_entity.id
_entity.type
_entity.pdbx_description
1 polymer ?
#
loop_
_entity_poly.entity_id
_entity_poly.type
_entity_poly.pdbx_seq_one_letter_code
_entity_poly.pdbx_strand_id
1 'polypeptide(L)'
;LALVLFLGHLVRQIRIETMLEHVSSDIDETAHRMLDRLDDTPDHDFTPFPPPDASVVTARSSGFLVEVDEQALLAAAAEADAVIWIDRPVGSDIVAGVPVALCWPADGTGGSFTDERLSRLRECVSGALSTGIERTATQDIAYGLRQLTDVVVRALSPGINDPTTAIHGLNSSSATLCELAGYRLGRRPIRDDDDVLRVVLARPDLPDLLDLVCGQPQIYGASDPTV
;
A
#
# COMPACT_ATOMS: atom_id res chain seq x y z
N LEU A 1 17.81 -15.28 39.18
CA LEU A 1 17.06 -14.20 38.48
C LEU A 1 17.80 -13.70 37.24
N ALA A 2 19.08 -13.29 37.34
CA ALA A 2 19.87 -12.78 36.21
C ALA A 2 19.95 -13.75 35.01
N LEU A 3 20.17 -15.05 35.23
CA LEU A 3 20.20 -16.06 34.15
C LEU A 3 18.85 -16.20 33.42
N VAL A 4 17.73 -16.10 34.14
CA VAL A 4 16.38 -16.18 33.55
C VAL A 4 16.06 -14.92 32.75
N LEU A 5 16.47 -13.74 33.24
CA LEU A 5 16.37 -12.48 32.50
C LEU A 5 17.28 -12.49 31.26
N PHE A 6 18.49 -13.04 31.36
CA PHE A 6 19.44 -13.16 30.25
C PHE A 6 18.96 -14.15 29.18
N LEU A 7 18.46 -15.33 29.59
CA LEU A 7 17.86 -16.30 28.65
C LEU A 7 16.61 -15.70 27.99
N GLY A 8 15.80 -14.97 28.76
CA GLY A 8 14.64 -14.24 28.23
C GLY A 8 15.01 -13.12 27.26
N HIS A 9 16.18 -12.49 27.42
CA HIS A 9 16.73 -11.50 26.49
C HIS A 9 17.25 -12.16 25.22
N LEU A 10 18.06 -13.23 25.32
CA LEU A 10 18.57 -13.97 24.16
C LEU A 10 17.46 -14.56 23.29
N VAL A 11 16.45 -15.17 23.91
CA VAL A 11 15.28 -15.70 23.19
C VAL A 11 14.50 -14.58 22.49
N ARG A 12 14.50 -13.37 23.06
CA ARG A 12 13.85 -12.20 22.45
C ARG A 12 14.67 -11.63 21.29
N GLN A 13 16.00 -11.62 21.38
CA GLN A 13 16.91 -11.22 20.30
C GLN A 13 16.82 -12.16 19.10
N ILE A 14 16.93 -13.48 19.31
CA ILE A 14 16.77 -14.49 18.24
C ILE A 14 15.40 -14.34 17.56
N ARG A 15 14.36 -14.04 18.34
CA ARG A 15 13.01 -13.83 17.79
C ARG A 15 12.89 -12.53 16.97
N ILE A 16 13.63 -11.48 17.31
CA ILE A 16 13.64 -10.23 16.54
C ILE A 16 14.35 -10.46 15.21
N GLU A 17 15.56 -11.01 15.21
CA GLU A 17 16.32 -11.30 13.99
C GLU A 17 15.52 -12.17 13.02
N THR A 18 14.94 -13.28 13.53
CA THR A 18 14.08 -14.15 12.71
C THR A 18 12.81 -13.45 12.25
N MET A 19 12.21 -12.53 13.02
CA MET A 19 11.05 -11.76 12.54
C MET A 19 11.46 -10.74 11.46
N LEU A 20 12.61 -10.07 11.60
CA LEU A 20 13.12 -9.12 10.62
C LEU A 20 13.37 -9.82 9.26
N GLU A 21 13.96 -11.02 9.29
CA GLU A 21 14.18 -11.84 8.09
C GLU A 21 12.86 -12.26 7.43
N HIS A 22 11.90 -12.77 8.21
CA HIS A 22 10.58 -13.16 7.66
C HIS A 22 9.84 -11.96 7.06
N VAL A 23 9.82 -10.82 7.75
CA VAL A 23 9.12 -9.62 7.27
C VAL A 23 9.75 -9.11 5.97
N SER A 24 11.07 -9.14 5.85
CA SER A 24 11.76 -8.75 4.61
C SER A 24 11.41 -9.70 3.46
N SER A 25 11.41 -11.01 3.73
CA SER A 25 11.01 -12.03 2.74
C SER A 25 9.54 -11.89 2.29
N ASP A 26 8.62 -11.57 3.20
CA ASP A 26 7.21 -11.37 2.89
C ASP A 26 7.01 -10.13 1.98
N ILE A 27 7.76 -9.04 2.24
CA ILE A 27 7.72 -7.84 1.40
C ILE A 27 8.25 -8.17 0.01
N ASP A 28 9.37 -8.88 -0.10
CA ASP A 28 9.93 -9.29 -1.37
C ASP A 28 8.93 -10.13 -2.17
N GLU A 29 8.32 -11.14 -1.55
CA GLU A 29 7.35 -12.00 -2.24
C GLU A 29 6.15 -11.18 -2.76
N THR A 30 5.61 -10.29 -1.93
CA THR A 30 4.49 -9.43 -2.34
C THR A 30 4.92 -8.43 -3.41
N ALA A 31 6.11 -7.83 -3.31
CA ALA A 31 6.63 -6.91 -4.32
C ALA A 31 6.83 -7.60 -5.68
N HIS A 32 7.44 -8.79 -5.70
CA HIS A 32 7.62 -9.58 -6.93
C HIS A 32 6.28 -9.97 -7.57
N ARG A 33 5.24 -10.21 -6.76
CA ARG A 33 3.91 -10.56 -7.26
C ARG A 33 3.13 -9.36 -7.77
N MET A 34 3.28 -8.21 -7.12
CA MET A 34 2.42 -7.05 -7.34
C MET A 34 3.03 -5.95 -8.20
N LEU A 35 4.36 -5.85 -8.25
CA LEU A 35 5.08 -4.72 -8.85
C LEU A 35 5.89 -5.14 -10.07
N ASP A 36 5.92 -4.24 -11.06
CA ASP A 36 6.77 -4.37 -12.23
C ASP A 36 8.16 -3.80 -11.92
N ARG A 37 9.21 -4.42 -12.49
CA ARG A 37 10.59 -3.92 -12.43
C ARG A 37 10.70 -2.58 -13.17
N LEU A 38 11.52 -1.65 -12.67
CA LEU A 38 11.74 -0.36 -13.34
C LEU A 38 12.27 -0.51 -14.78
N ASP A 39 13.14 -1.49 -15.02
CA ASP A 39 13.83 -1.68 -16.30
C ASP A 39 12.98 -2.38 -17.38
N ASP A 40 11.87 -3.02 -17.01
CA ASP A 40 11.15 -3.95 -17.88
C ASP A 40 10.08 -3.28 -18.77
N THR A 41 9.73 -2.02 -18.50
CA THR A 41 8.62 -1.34 -19.17
C THR A 41 9.06 -0.01 -19.80
N PRO A 42 8.58 0.36 -20.99
CA PRO A 42 8.79 1.71 -21.53
C PRO A 42 8.10 2.78 -20.67
N ASP A 43 8.54 4.02 -20.80
CA ASP A 43 8.01 5.21 -20.10
C ASP A 43 6.69 5.70 -20.75
N HIS A 44 5.68 4.82 -20.80
CA HIS A 44 4.35 5.12 -21.34
C HIS A 44 3.30 5.32 -20.22
N ASP A 45 3.73 5.87 -19.09
CA ASP A 45 2.92 6.02 -17.86
C ASP A 45 2.30 7.41 -17.73
N PHE A 46 1.62 7.90 -18.77
CA PHE A 46 0.73 9.05 -18.56
C PHE A 46 -0.46 8.60 -17.69
N THR A 47 -0.42 8.99 -16.43
CA THR A 47 -1.53 8.82 -15.50
C THR A 47 -2.37 10.11 -15.53
N PRO A 48 -3.57 10.11 -16.16
CA PRO A 48 -4.38 11.32 -16.29
C PRO A 48 -4.89 11.78 -14.94
N PHE A 49 -4.98 13.08 -14.68
CA PHE A 49 -5.72 13.52 -13.49
C PHE A 49 -7.22 13.29 -13.67
N PRO A 50 -7.95 12.90 -12.61
CA PRO A 50 -9.40 12.82 -12.67
C PRO A 50 -9.98 14.18 -13.08
N PRO A 51 -10.93 14.21 -14.03
CA PRO A 51 -11.55 15.46 -14.45
C PRO A 51 -12.49 15.99 -13.35
N PRO A 52 -12.80 17.30 -13.34
CA PRO A 52 -13.61 17.93 -12.28
C PRO A 52 -15.04 17.37 -12.15
N ASP A 53 -15.57 16.79 -13.22
CA ASP A 53 -16.90 16.18 -13.33
C ASP A 53 -16.89 14.66 -13.11
N ALA A 54 -15.77 14.09 -12.66
CA ALA A 54 -15.68 12.68 -12.33
C ALA A 54 -16.72 12.29 -11.27
N SER A 55 -17.39 11.17 -11.52
CA SER A 55 -18.38 10.62 -10.62
C SER A 55 -17.72 9.91 -9.45
N VAL A 56 -18.19 10.21 -8.25
CA VAL A 56 -17.68 9.59 -7.02
C VAL A 56 -18.26 8.19 -6.81
N VAL A 57 -17.40 7.27 -6.38
CA VAL A 57 -17.76 5.97 -5.82
C VAL A 57 -17.33 5.93 -4.35
N THR A 58 -18.25 5.52 -3.48
CA THR A 58 -18.03 5.46 -2.03
C THR A 58 -17.83 4.03 -1.54
N ALA A 59 -17.17 3.91 -0.39
CA ALA A 59 -16.94 2.61 0.24
C ALA A 59 -18.25 1.96 0.69
N ARG A 60 -18.36 0.65 0.50
CA ARG A 60 -19.48 -0.15 0.99
C ARG A 60 -19.40 -0.42 2.50
N SER A 61 -18.19 -0.59 3.02
CA SER A 61 -17.92 -0.99 4.41
C SER A 61 -16.71 -0.25 4.95
N SER A 62 -16.62 -0.19 6.28
CA SER A 62 -15.46 0.38 6.99
C SER A 62 -14.45 -0.72 7.34
N GLY A 63 -13.16 -0.38 7.34
CA GLY A 63 -12.06 -1.29 7.67
C GLY A 63 -10.80 -0.94 6.88
N PHE A 64 -9.81 -1.82 6.92
CA PHE A 64 -8.66 -1.72 6.03
C PHE A 64 -9.02 -2.27 4.65
N LEU A 65 -8.63 -1.57 3.58
CA LEU A 65 -8.64 -2.14 2.24
C LEU A 65 -7.63 -3.29 2.20
N VAL A 66 -8.08 -4.53 2.06
CA VAL A 66 -7.19 -5.70 2.07
C VAL A 66 -6.91 -6.24 0.68
N GLU A 67 -7.82 -6.00 -0.26
CA GLU A 67 -7.70 -6.50 -1.61
C GLU A 67 -8.48 -5.62 -2.59
N VAL A 68 -7.92 -5.47 -3.78
CA VAL A 68 -8.55 -4.89 -4.96
C VAL A 68 -8.55 -5.96 -6.06
N ASP A 69 -9.74 -6.33 -6.54
CA ASP A 69 -9.90 -7.23 -7.67
C ASP A 69 -9.68 -6.46 -8.98
N GLU A 70 -8.43 -6.46 -9.46
CA GLU A 70 -8.03 -5.76 -10.69
C GLU A 70 -8.82 -6.24 -11.92
N GLN A 71 -9.16 -7.54 -11.98
CA GLN A 71 -9.88 -8.13 -13.12
C GLN A 71 -11.35 -7.68 -13.14
N ALA A 72 -12.00 -7.68 -11.98
CA ALA A 72 -13.37 -7.17 -11.86
C ALA A 72 -13.46 -5.68 -12.19
N LEU A 73 -12.47 -4.88 -11.76
CA LEU A 73 -12.39 -3.46 -12.11
C LEU A 73 -12.21 -3.25 -13.62
N LEU A 74 -11.28 -3.99 -14.25
CA LEU A 74 -11.07 -3.91 -15.70
C LEU A 74 -12.32 -4.28 -16.49
N ALA A 75 -12.99 -5.38 -16.12
CA ALA A 75 -14.22 -5.82 -16.77
C ALA A 75 -15.33 -4.76 -16.64
N ALA A 76 -15.50 -4.19 -15.43
CA ALA A 76 -16.50 -3.15 -15.19
C ALA A 76 -16.20 -1.84 -15.96
N ALA A 77 -14.92 -1.44 -16.02
CA ALA A 77 -14.48 -0.28 -16.79
C ALA A 77 -14.72 -0.47 -18.29
N ALA A 78 -14.37 -1.63 -18.84
CA ALA A 78 -14.56 -1.94 -20.26
C ALA A 78 -16.05 -2.00 -20.62
N GLU A 79 -16.89 -2.65 -19.81
CA GLU A 79 -18.35 -2.71 -20.06
C GLU A 79 -18.99 -1.32 -20.07
N ALA A 80 -18.56 -0.44 -19.17
CA ALA A 80 -19.11 0.91 -19.03
C ALA A 80 -18.51 1.93 -20.01
N ASP A 81 -17.46 1.57 -20.74
CA ASP A 81 -16.55 2.45 -21.46
C ASP A 81 -16.04 3.60 -20.59
N ALA A 82 -15.47 3.24 -19.44
CA ALA A 82 -15.06 4.16 -18.38
C ALA A 82 -13.59 4.03 -18.01
N VAL A 83 -13.07 5.07 -17.36
CA VAL A 83 -11.87 5.04 -16.54
C VAL A 83 -12.29 5.01 -15.07
N ILE A 84 -11.69 4.12 -14.30
CA ILE A 84 -11.85 3.99 -12.85
C ILE A 84 -10.55 4.38 -12.17
N TRP A 85 -10.63 5.26 -11.20
CA TRP A 85 -9.50 5.75 -10.44
C TRP A 85 -9.66 5.40 -8.98
N ILE A 86 -8.91 4.39 -8.52
CA ILE A 86 -8.89 4.02 -7.11
C ILE A 86 -7.96 4.98 -6.38
N ASP A 87 -8.51 5.71 -5.42
CA ASP A 87 -7.77 6.77 -4.72
C ASP A 87 -7.01 6.26 -3.50
N ARG A 88 -7.37 5.08 -3.00
CA ARG A 88 -6.82 4.51 -1.76
C ARG A 88 -5.98 3.28 -2.05
N PRO A 89 -4.68 3.25 -1.68
CA PRO A 89 -3.88 2.04 -1.83
C PRO A 89 -4.36 0.95 -0.85
N VAL A 90 -4.10 -0.31 -1.22
CA VAL A 90 -4.28 -1.44 -0.29
C VAL A 90 -3.51 -1.16 1.01
N GLY A 91 -4.11 -1.57 2.12
CA GLY A 91 -3.71 -1.22 3.47
C GLY A 91 -4.50 -0.03 4.01
N SER A 92 -4.97 0.91 3.19
CA SER A 92 -5.62 2.13 3.70
C SER A 92 -6.83 1.87 4.57
N ASP A 93 -6.99 2.68 5.62
CA ASP A 93 -8.24 2.80 6.37
C ASP A 93 -9.32 3.43 5.49
N ILE A 94 -10.47 2.77 5.41
CA ILE A 94 -11.64 3.17 4.63
C ILE A 94 -12.86 3.22 5.56
N VAL A 95 -13.76 4.17 5.30
CA VAL A 95 -15.01 4.37 6.05
C VAL A 95 -16.18 4.25 5.10
N ALA A 96 -17.19 3.46 5.46
CA ALA A 96 -18.42 3.30 4.70
C ALA A 96 -19.05 4.66 4.35
N GLY A 97 -19.44 4.84 3.09
CA GLY A 97 -20.02 6.09 2.58
C GLY A 97 -19.01 7.20 2.25
N VAL A 98 -17.72 7.02 2.53
CA VAL A 98 -16.65 7.98 2.15
C VAL A 98 -16.12 7.64 0.76
N PRO A 99 -15.73 8.65 -0.06
CA PRO A 99 -15.13 8.43 -1.37
C PRO A 99 -13.91 7.50 -1.32
N VAL A 100 -13.84 6.55 -2.26
CA VAL A 100 -12.70 5.62 -2.42
C VAL A 100 -12.23 5.51 -3.86
N ALA A 101 -13.09 5.87 -4.81
CA ALA A 101 -12.75 5.89 -6.22
C ALA A 101 -13.53 6.99 -6.95
N LEU A 102 -13.01 7.35 -8.12
CA LEU A 102 -13.64 8.24 -9.09
C LEU A 102 -13.81 7.48 -10.40
N CYS A 103 -14.83 7.81 -11.19
CA CYS A 103 -14.98 7.27 -12.53
C CYS A 103 -15.53 8.29 -13.52
N TRP A 104 -15.13 8.18 -14.79
CA TRP A 104 -15.57 9.04 -15.88
C TRP A 104 -15.50 8.28 -17.22
N PRO A 105 -16.22 8.71 -18.28
CA PRO A 105 -16.16 8.06 -19.59
C PRO A 105 -14.75 8.11 -20.20
N ALA A 106 -14.35 7.03 -20.87
CA ALA A 106 -13.01 6.90 -21.47
C ALA A 106 -12.84 7.76 -22.74
N ASP A 107 -13.92 8.11 -23.42
CA ASP A 107 -13.89 8.87 -24.68
C ASP A 107 -13.41 10.33 -24.53
N GLY A 108 -13.23 10.82 -23.29
CA GLY A 108 -12.71 12.15 -22.99
C GLY A 108 -13.64 13.30 -23.42
N THR A 109 -14.89 13.01 -23.80
CA THR A 109 -15.80 14.00 -24.37
C THR A 109 -16.52 14.87 -23.32
N GLY A 110 -16.20 14.71 -22.02
CA GLY A 110 -16.89 15.41 -20.93
C GLY A 110 -18.36 14.98 -20.78
N GLY A 111 -18.67 13.74 -21.19
CA GLY A 111 -19.99 13.14 -21.04
C GLY A 111 -20.27 12.69 -19.61
N SER A 112 -21.54 12.72 -19.20
CA SER A 112 -21.99 12.04 -18.00
C SER A 112 -22.48 10.63 -18.35
N PHE A 113 -22.25 9.68 -17.45
CA PHE A 113 -22.95 8.40 -17.49
C PHE A 113 -24.47 8.62 -17.39
N THR A 114 -25.25 7.68 -17.93
CA THR A 114 -26.68 7.58 -17.54
C THR A 114 -26.78 7.11 -16.09
N ASP A 115 -27.86 7.45 -15.40
CA ASP A 115 -28.06 7.09 -13.99
C ASP A 115 -27.98 5.58 -13.76
N GLU A 116 -28.52 4.77 -14.66
CA GLU A 116 -28.49 3.31 -14.57
C GLU A 116 -27.07 2.77 -14.76
N ARG A 117 -26.31 3.31 -15.73
CA ARG A 117 -24.93 2.88 -16.00
C ARG A 117 -24.03 3.25 -14.82
N LEU A 118 -24.18 4.47 -14.30
CA LEU A 118 -23.40 4.94 -13.14
C LEU A 118 -23.70 4.10 -11.89
N SER A 119 -24.96 3.77 -11.65
CA SER A 119 -25.36 2.96 -10.50
C SER A 119 -24.76 1.56 -10.56
N ARG A 120 -24.81 0.90 -11.73
CA ARG A 120 -24.17 -0.41 -11.93
C ARG A 120 -22.65 -0.33 -11.76
N LEU A 121 -22.01 0.67 -12.36
CA LEU A 121 -20.55 0.84 -12.25
C LEU A 121 -20.13 1.03 -10.79
N ARG A 122 -20.87 1.82 -10.01
CA ARG A 122 -20.64 1.98 -8.56
C ARG A 122 -20.73 0.65 -7.82
N GLU A 123 -21.75 -0.15 -8.09
CA GLU A 123 -21.90 -1.47 -7.45
C GLU A 123 -20.75 -2.41 -7.79
N CYS A 124 -20.33 -2.47 -9.06
CA CYS A 124 -19.19 -3.28 -9.48
C CYS A 124 -17.88 -2.81 -8.82
N VAL A 125 -17.61 -1.50 -8.84
CA VAL A 125 -16.39 -0.93 -8.24
C VAL A 125 -16.36 -1.19 -6.75
N SER A 126 -17.42 -0.83 -6.01
CA SER A 126 -17.46 -1.07 -4.56
C SER A 126 -17.45 -2.57 -4.21
N GLY A 127 -17.91 -3.44 -5.12
CA GLY A 127 -17.84 -4.90 -4.97
C GLY A 127 -16.46 -5.49 -5.22
N ALA A 128 -15.62 -4.83 -6.01
CA ALA A 128 -14.23 -5.22 -6.27
C ALA A 128 -13.24 -4.77 -5.18
N LEU A 129 -13.71 -4.03 -4.17
CA LEU A 129 -12.93 -3.56 -3.04
C LEU A 129 -13.29 -4.35 -1.78
N SER A 130 -12.36 -5.15 -1.27
CA SER A 130 -12.56 -5.95 -0.06
C SER A 130 -12.01 -5.24 1.17
N THR A 131 -12.82 -5.13 2.23
CA THR A 131 -12.39 -4.57 3.52
C THR A 131 -12.24 -5.64 4.60
N GLY A 132 -11.19 -5.56 5.39
CA GLY A 132 -10.93 -6.41 6.56
C GLY A 132 -10.80 -5.63 7.87
N ILE A 133 -10.89 -6.33 9.00
CA ILE A 133 -10.64 -5.76 10.34
C ILE A 133 -9.14 -5.58 10.63
N GLU A 134 -8.29 -6.29 9.90
CA GLU A 134 -6.84 -6.27 10.00
C GLU A 134 -6.24 -6.08 8.60
N ARG A 135 -5.06 -5.46 8.55
CA ARG A 135 -4.26 -5.40 7.32
C ARG A 135 -3.65 -6.78 7.03
N THR A 136 -3.39 -7.05 5.76
CA THR A 136 -2.76 -8.30 5.32
C THR A 136 -1.64 -8.00 4.34
N ALA A 137 -0.65 -8.89 4.26
CA ALA A 137 0.46 -8.77 3.32
C ALA A 137 0.08 -9.15 1.88
N THR A 138 -1.15 -9.63 1.64
CA THR A 138 -1.55 -10.22 0.35
C THR A 138 -1.31 -9.30 -0.84
N GLN A 139 -1.66 -8.02 -0.69
CA GLN A 139 -1.47 -6.97 -1.69
C GLN A 139 -0.88 -5.66 -1.11
N ASP A 140 -0.68 -5.55 0.21
CA ASP A 140 -0.09 -4.36 0.85
C ASP A 140 1.45 -4.47 0.91
N ILE A 141 2.13 -3.85 -0.06
CA ILE A 141 3.60 -3.79 -0.10
C ILE A 141 4.22 -3.01 1.07
N ALA A 142 3.46 -2.14 1.72
CA ALA A 142 3.92 -1.34 2.85
C ALA A 142 3.72 -2.06 4.20
N TYR A 143 3.03 -3.20 4.21
CA TYR A 143 2.67 -3.91 5.44
C TYR A 143 3.91 -4.32 6.23
N GLY A 144 4.89 -4.96 5.59
CA GLY A 144 6.09 -5.39 6.29
C GLY A 144 6.96 -4.22 6.78
N LEU A 145 7.14 -3.16 5.98
CA LEU A 145 7.82 -1.93 6.43
C LEU A 145 7.14 -1.33 7.66
N ARG A 146 5.81 -1.39 7.74
CA ARG A 146 5.05 -0.96 8.93
C ARG A 146 5.34 -1.84 10.15
N GLN A 147 5.42 -3.16 9.98
CA GLN A 147 5.80 -4.06 11.07
C GLN A 147 7.23 -3.79 11.56
N LEU A 148 8.18 -3.55 10.66
CA LEU A 148 9.55 -3.14 11.03
C LEU A 148 9.53 -1.83 11.80
N THR A 149 8.78 -0.84 11.32
CA THR A 149 8.64 0.46 11.98
C THR A 149 8.05 0.33 13.38
N ASP A 150 7.02 -0.50 13.57
CA ASP A 150 6.42 -0.75 14.89
C ASP A 150 7.43 -1.35 15.87
N VAL A 151 8.31 -2.24 15.40
CA VAL A 151 9.42 -2.79 16.21
C VAL A 151 10.40 -1.70 16.60
N VAL A 152 10.81 -0.86 15.65
CA VAL A 152 11.73 0.27 15.87
C VAL A 152 11.15 1.26 16.88
N VAL A 153 9.92 1.72 16.66
CA VAL A 153 9.23 2.68 17.53
C VAL A 153 9.08 2.12 18.95
N ARG A 154 8.72 0.83 19.07
CA ARG A 154 8.62 0.18 20.38
C ARG A 154 9.97 0.11 21.09
N ALA A 155 11.05 -0.19 20.36
CA ALA A 155 12.40 -0.24 20.90
C ALA A 155 12.88 1.13 21.37
N LEU A 156 12.59 2.21 20.62
CA LEU A 156 12.93 3.58 20.97
C LEU A 156 12.04 4.20 22.04
N SER A 157 10.90 3.58 22.35
CA SER A 157 9.98 4.13 23.36
C SER A 157 10.67 4.26 24.73
N PRO A 158 10.37 5.31 25.53
CA PRO A 158 11.04 5.57 26.81
C PRO A 158 10.97 4.42 27.82
N GLY A 159 9.96 3.56 27.70
CA GLY A 159 9.78 2.40 28.59
C GLY A 159 10.65 1.19 28.23
N ILE A 160 11.20 1.13 27.01
CA ILE A 160 12.06 0.03 26.54
C ILE A 160 13.50 0.53 26.39
N ASN A 161 13.70 1.62 25.62
CA ASN A 161 14.99 2.25 25.35
C ASN A 161 16.08 1.24 24.93
N ASP A 162 15.80 0.50 23.85
CA ASP A 162 16.68 -0.50 23.26
C ASP A 162 17.19 -0.02 21.88
N PRO A 163 18.26 0.80 21.84
CA PRO A 163 18.80 1.35 20.60
C PRO A 163 19.38 0.27 19.68
N THR A 164 19.85 -0.87 20.22
CA THR A 164 20.38 -1.96 19.38
C THR A 164 19.26 -2.54 18.51
N THR A 165 18.13 -2.90 19.11
CA THR A 165 16.95 -3.38 18.36
C THR A 165 16.45 -2.35 17.34
N ALA A 166 16.43 -1.06 17.71
CA ALA A 166 16.01 0.00 16.81
C ALA A 166 16.93 0.13 15.58
N ILE A 167 18.25 0.12 15.78
CA ILE A 167 19.24 0.15 14.70
C ILE A 167 19.07 -1.07 13.77
N HIS A 168 18.86 -2.27 14.32
CA HIS A 168 18.62 -3.45 13.50
C HIS A 168 17.35 -3.32 12.65
N GLY A 169 16.23 -2.85 13.23
CA GLY A 169 14.99 -2.64 12.48
C GLY A 169 15.11 -1.57 11.40
N LEU A 170 15.84 -0.48 11.66
CA LEU A 170 16.11 0.57 10.67
C LEU A 170 17.03 0.08 9.54
N ASN A 171 18.04 -0.73 9.85
CA ASN A 171 18.89 -1.35 8.83
C ASN A 171 18.10 -2.30 7.93
N SER A 172 17.25 -3.15 8.50
CA SER A 172 16.34 -4.00 7.71
C SER A 172 15.40 -3.16 6.84
N SER A 173 14.79 -2.11 7.40
CA SER A 173 13.91 -1.22 6.64
C SER A 173 14.65 -0.54 5.49
N SER A 174 15.91 -0.13 5.72
CA SER A 174 16.76 0.50 4.70
C SER A 174 17.11 -0.47 3.57
N ALA A 175 17.41 -1.73 3.88
CA ALA A 175 17.67 -2.77 2.89
C ALA A 175 16.42 -2.99 2.01
N THR A 176 15.25 -3.16 2.64
CA THR A 176 14.00 -3.36 1.91
C THR A 176 13.59 -2.15 1.07
N LEU A 177 13.80 -0.92 1.55
CA LEU A 177 13.56 0.28 0.75
C LEU A 177 14.47 0.32 -0.49
N CYS A 178 15.73 -0.11 -0.37
CA CYS A 178 16.64 -0.21 -1.52
C CYS A 178 16.15 -1.24 -2.54
N GLU A 179 15.59 -2.36 -2.09
CA GLU A 179 15.00 -3.39 -2.95
C GLU A 179 13.76 -2.86 -3.67
N LEU A 180 12.83 -2.25 -2.92
CA LEU A 180 11.61 -1.63 -3.46
C LEU A 180 11.90 -0.50 -4.44
N ALA A 181 13.01 0.23 -4.26
CA ALA A 181 13.45 1.25 -5.21
C ALA A 181 13.84 0.69 -6.58
N GLY A 182 13.98 -0.64 -6.73
CA GLY A 182 14.14 -1.31 -8.02
C GLY A 182 12.83 -1.57 -8.78
N TYR A 183 11.68 -1.28 -8.19
CA TYR A 183 10.35 -1.50 -8.76
C TYR A 183 9.65 -0.19 -9.13
N ARG A 184 8.65 -0.28 -10.00
CA ARG A 184 7.73 0.81 -10.28
C ARG A 184 6.76 1.00 -9.12
N LEU A 185 7.01 2.04 -8.35
CA LEU A 185 6.18 2.48 -7.23
C LEU A 185 5.22 3.61 -7.65
N GLY A 186 4.25 3.91 -6.79
CA GLY A 186 3.23 4.91 -7.07
C GLY A 186 2.11 4.40 -7.96
N ARG A 187 1.29 5.32 -8.45
CA ARG A 187 0.06 4.98 -9.19
C ARG A 187 0.35 4.11 -10.41
N ARG A 188 -0.42 3.03 -10.55
CA ARG A 188 -0.31 2.10 -11.66
C ARG A 188 -1.49 2.26 -12.63
N PRO A 189 -1.26 2.74 -13.86
CA PRO A 189 -2.25 2.65 -14.93
C PRO A 189 -2.38 1.22 -15.43
N ILE A 190 -3.61 0.78 -15.71
CA ILE A 190 -3.93 -0.53 -16.25
C ILE A 190 -4.84 -0.33 -17.46
N ARG A 191 -4.44 -0.94 -18.57
CA ARG A 191 -5.12 -0.87 -19.86
C ARG A 191 -5.84 -2.18 -20.16
N ASP A 192 -6.87 -2.12 -20.99
CA ASP A 192 -7.51 -3.31 -21.56
C ASP A 192 -6.73 -3.85 -22.77
N ASP A 193 -7.25 -4.90 -23.39
CA ASP A 193 -6.66 -5.56 -24.57
C ASP A 193 -6.57 -4.64 -25.80
N ASP A 194 -7.36 -3.55 -25.83
CA ASP A 194 -7.37 -2.54 -26.89
C ASP A 194 -6.41 -1.36 -26.60
N ASP A 195 -5.55 -1.49 -25.57
CA ASP A 195 -4.61 -0.48 -25.08
C ASP A 195 -5.30 0.81 -24.56
N VAL A 196 -6.58 0.73 -24.19
CA VAL A 196 -7.33 1.84 -23.59
C VAL A 196 -7.10 1.84 -22.09
N LEU A 197 -6.76 3.00 -21.51
CA LEU A 197 -6.65 3.13 -20.06
C LEU A 197 -8.02 2.91 -19.41
N ARG A 198 -8.10 1.95 -18.48
CA ARG A 198 -9.35 1.57 -17.81
C ARG A 198 -9.31 1.76 -16.31
N VAL A 199 -8.18 1.44 -15.68
CA VAL A 199 -8.05 1.50 -14.22
C VAL A 199 -6.76 2.22 -13.85
N VAL A 200 -6.81 3.07 -12.85
CA VAL A 200 -5.62 3.60 -12.17
C VAL A 200 -5.70 3.20 -10.72
N LEU A 201 -4.72 2.41 -10.27
CA LEU A 201 -4.63 1.97 -8.89
C LEU A 201 -3.69 2.89 -8.10
N ALA A 202 -4.15 3.39 -6.96
CA ALA A 202 -3.27 3.95 -5.96
C ALA A 202 -2.37 2.86 -5.37
N ARG A 203 -1.07 3.14 -5.32
CA ARG A 203 -0.05 2.37 -4.61
C ARG A 203 0.87 3.39 -3.95
N PRO A 204 1.51 3.05 -2.82
CA PRO A 204 2.45 3.97 -2.19
C PRO A 204 3.63 4.23 -3.13
N ASP A 205 4.08 5.48 -3.17
CA ASP A 205 5.32 5.86 -3.82
C ASP A 205 6.51 5.78 -2.86
N LEU A 206 7.73 6.02 -3.36
CA LEU A 206 8.92 5.96 -2.52
C LEU A 206 8.89 6.98 -1.36
N PRO A 207 8.49 8.26 -1.58
CA PRO A 207 8.23 9.20 -0.48
C PRO A 207 7.28 8.66 0.59
N ASP A 208 6.14 8.07 0.22
CA ASP A 208 5.19 7.49 1.17
C ASP A 208 5.83 6.39 2.04
N LEU A 209 6.64 5.52 1.42
CA LEU A 209 7.35 4.44 2.11
C LEU A 209 8.48 4.96 3.02
N LEU A 210 9.18 6.01 2.60
CA LEU A 210 10.20 6.67 3.41
C LEU A 210 9.57 7.34 4.63
N ASP A 211 8.47 8.06 4.46
CA ASP A 211 7.74 8.70 5.55
C ASP A 211 7.22 7.66 6.55
N LEU A 212 6.72 6.52 6.07
CA LEU A 212 6.32 5.39 6.90
C LEU A 212 7.46 4.92 7.81
N VAL A 213 8.65 4.72 7.25
CA VAL A 213 9.81 4.17 7.98
C VAL A 213 10.46 5.21 8.88
N CYS A 214 10.57 6.47 8.45
CA CYS A 214 11.35 7.48 9.15
C CYS A 214 10.52 8.34 10.12
N GLY A 215 9.23 8.55 9.85
CA GLY A 215 8.45 9.59 10.52
C GLY A 215 8.41 9.44 12.05
N GLN A 216 7.97 8.30 12.56
CA GLN A 216 7.92 8.06 14.01
C GLN A 216 9.32 7.80 14.62
N PRO A 217 10.20 6.98 14.02
CA PRO A 217 11.53 6.77 14.57
C PRO A 217 12.35 8.04 14.76
N GLN A 218 12.26 9.02 13.85
CA GLN A 218 12.93 10.31 14.02
C GLN A 218 12.47 11.06 15.28
N ILE A 219 11.21 10.94 15.66
CA ILE A 219 10.66 11.61 16.85
C ILE A 219 11.13 10.90 18.13
N TYR A 220 11.04 9.57 18.17
CA TYR A 220 11.41 8.79 19.36
C TYR A 220 12.92 8.66 19.56
N GLY A 221 13.70 8.65 18.48
CA GLY A 221 15.16 8.56 18.49
C GLY A 221 15.87 9.91 18.65
N ALA A 222 15.17 11.05 18.55
CA ALA A 222 15.79 12.38 18.47
C ALA A 222 16.82 12.73 19.57
N SER A 223 16.70 12.11 20.75
CA SER A 223 17.61 12.34 21.89
C SER A 223 18.71 11.28 22.03
N ASP A 224 18.69 10.21 21.24
CA ASP A 224 19.70 9.16 21.24
C ASP A 224 20.71 9.43 20.11
N PRO A 225 21.98 9.76 20.39
CA PRO A 225 22.95 10.13 19.36
C PRO A 225 23.40 8.94 18.48
N THR A 226 23.00 7.72 18.82
CA THR A 226 23.37 6.50 18.10
C THR A 226 22.30 6.00 17.13
N VAL A 227 21.09 6.60 17.16
CA VAL A 227 19.92 6.27 16.32
C VAL A 227 19.55 7.49 15.48
#